data_AF-A0A419VWW8-F1
#
_entry.id   AF-A0A419VWW8-F1
#
_cell.length_a   1.000
_cell.length_b   1.000
_cell.length_c   1.000
_cell.angle_alpha   90.00
_cell.angle_beta   90.00
_cell.angle_gamma   90.00
#
_symmetry.space_group_name_H-M   'P 1'
#
loop_
_entity.id
_entity.type
_entity.pdbx_description
1 polymer ?
#
loop_
_entity_poly.entity_id
_entity_poly.type
_entity_poly.pdbx_seq_one_letter_code
_entity_poly.pdbx_strand_id
1 'polypeptide(L)'
;MGLIKILALISILPCIYSTRKVLQRKDINLFDILISFSTLYYCIIPIVSDGLILKSQFRSEYDTIELFLYYNIFAYLILFYNYYVTTQHSSSNLINTTAFIRRYVTKTEIHKSLSWVCLLFFFIDCYSFSKNLQLKAEVSFLSYNDMREAISQRNGYGDGVLHYFLSQLTSFFSILSGVIILNQVSGGKKVNKIAILSLVGYTTLALLGSRTRLVGYIFILIVFTYSCYKDKIRWQHITKVGLPLVLILYFVFNFALVFRSTIRILGAQQKKLTPIEVVKQSLTNFDKRQDTNHQITSRSLAVFAALSKSFTSEYEPGKGELTKSSISVGIPKVIYPNKNPNGSQLLIESKLGTESDTADSFLMFSRVEWGSVFGAFWCFLMYISTIYFWYYSSLLLRYIFDTFSYFNLLVEIFPIICTINLVQFIEASPDSISSSLIRSPLIYSTILAILFLSKKLFGASLFTLSKENEEIILEKLSKQ
;
A
#
# COMPACT_ATOMS: atom_id res chain seq x y z
N MET A 1 -17.32 -11.51 26.27
CA MET A 1 -15.90 -11.12 26.10
C MET A 1 -15.06 -12.29 25.59
N GLY A 2 -15.22 -13.50 26.13
CA GLY A 2 -14.52 -14.69 25.64
C GLY A 2 -14.83 -15.06 24.18
N LEU A 3 -16.11 -15.03 23.77
CA LEU A 3 -16.53 -15.49 22.44
C LEU A 3 -15.81 -14.80 21.28
N ILE A 4 -15.75 -13.45 21.26
CA ILE A 4 -15.07 -12.69 20.19
C ILE A 4 -13.59 -13.10 20.08
N LYS A 5 -12.90 -13.21 21.22
CA LYS A 5 -11.47 -13.59 21.24
C LYS A 5 -11.26 -15.03 20.83
N ILE A 6 -12.15 -15.95 21.22
CA ILE A 6 -12.11 -17.36 20.82
C ILE A 6 -12.33 -17.50 19.31
N LEU A 7 -13.35 -16.85 18.76
CA LEU A 7 -13.62 -16.88 17.33
C LEU A 7 -12.50 -16.24 16.52
N ALA A 8 -11.97 -15.09 16.96
CA ALA A 8 -10.80 -14.47 16.36
C ALA A 8 -9.58 -15.40 16.37
N LEU A 9 -9.34 -16.14 17.47
CA LEU A 9 -8.25 -17.10 17.58
C LEU A 9 -8.41 -18.26 16.59
N ILE A 10 -9.63 -18.81 16.48
CA ILE A 10 -9.94 -19.87 15.51
C ILE A 10 -9.74 -19.35 14.07
N SER A 11 -10.14 -18.11 13.80
CA SER A 11 -10.00 -17.47 12.50
C SER A 11 -8.55 -17.18 12.07
N ILE A 12 -7.55 -17.40 12.94
CA ILE A 12 -6.13 -17.32 12.55
C ILE A 12 -5.69 -18.53 11.71
N LEU A 13 -6.42 -19.65 11.76
CA LEU A 13 -6.02 -20.92 11.12
C LEU A 13 -5.54 -20.80 9.66
N PRO A 14 -6.20 -20.05 8.76
CA PRO A 14 -5.72 -19.90 7.38
C PRO A 14 -4.31 -19.31 7.27
N CYS A 15 -3.92 -18.43 8.19
CA CYS A 15 -2.60 -17.80 8.20
C CYS A 15 -1.46 -18.77 8.57
N ILE A 16 -1.77 -19.89 9.24
CA ILE A 16 -0.76 -20.89 9.60
C ILE A 16 -0.07 -21.44 8.34
N TYR A 17 -0.78 -21.55 7.22
CA TYR A 17 -0.20 -21.95 5.94
C TYR A 17 0.91 -20.99 5.49
N SER A 18 0.62 -19.68 5.46
CA SER A 18 1.58 -18.64 5.10
C SER A 18 2.77 -18.60 6.08
N THR A 19 2.51 -18.70 7.39
CA THR A 19 3.56 -18.72 8.41
C THR A 19 4.47 -19.93 8.26
N ARG A 20 3.91 -21.12 7.99
CA ARG A 20 4.69 -22.34 7.74
C ARG A 20 5.61 -22.18 6.52
N LYS A 21 5.15 -21.54 5.44
CA LYS A 21 6.01 -21.24 4.28
C LYS A 21 7.22 -20.38 4.66
N VAL A 22 7.01 -19.31 5.42
CA VAL A 22 8.10 -18.42 5.89
C VAL A 22 9.10 -19.18 6.75
N LEU A 23 8.62 -19.96 7.72
CA LEU A 23 9.46 -20.77 8.61
C LEU A 23 10.29 -21.81 7.83
N GLN A 24 9.70 -22.39 6.79
CA GLN A 24 10.35 -23.34 5.89
C GLN A 24 11.19 -22.67 4.79
N ARG A 25 11.34 -21.33 4.80
CA ARG A 25 12.07 -20.54 3.77
C ARG A 25 11.57 -20.77 2.34
N LYS A 26 10.28 -21.08 2.21
CA LYS A 26 9.61 -21.24 0.92
C LYS A 26 9.27 -19.89 0.32
N ASP A 27 9.02 -19.91 -0.98
CA ASP A 27 8.56 -18.72 -1.69
C ASP A 27 7.14 -18.36 -1.23
N ILE A 28 6.94 -17.06 -1.05
CA ILE A 28 5.70 -16.43 -0.63
C ILE A 28 5.03 -15.81 -1.87
N ASN A 29 3.72 -16.01 -1.95
CA ASN A 29 2.84 -15.57 -3.02
C ASN A 29 2.06 -14.32 -2.57
N LEU A 30 1.42 -13.61 -3.51
CA LEU A 30 0.52 -12.49 -3.16
C LEU A 30 -0.61 -12.90 -2.20
N PHE A 31 -1.17 -14.08 -2.38
CA PHE A 31 -2.25 -14.58 -1.53
C PHE A 31 -1.79 -14.92 -0.11
N ASP A 32 -0.53 -15.37 0.05
CA ASP A 32 0.04 -15.59 1.39
C ASP A 32 0.12 -14.27 2.17
N ILE A 33 0.50 -13.18 1.47
CA ILE A 33 0.56 -11.82 2.02
C ILE A 33 -0.86 -11.34 2.37
N LEU A 34 -1.82 -11.50 1.45
CA LEU A 34 -3.21 -11.10 1.66
C LEU A 34 -3.80 -11.78 2.91
N ILE A 35 -3.69 -13.11 3.02
CA ILE A 35 -4.16 -13.86 4.20
C ILE A 35 -3.51 -13.32 5.48
N SER A 36 -2.19 -13.06 5.45
CA SER A 36 -1.44 -12.60 6.62
C SER A 36 -1.91 -11.22 7.10
N PHE A 37 -2.09 -10.26 6.19
CA PHE A 37 -2.61 -8.94 6.56
C PHE A 37 -4.08 -9.01 6.95
N SER A 38 -4.92 -9.81 6.28
CA SER A 38 -6.33 -9.96 6.66
C SER A 38 -6.45 -10.52 8.07
N THR A 39 -5.61 -11.50 8.40
CA THR A 39 -5.54 -12.07 9.76
C THR A 39 -5.03 -11.05 10.77
N LEU A 40 -4.05 -10.21 10.40
CA LEU A 40 -3.59 -9.12 11.27
C LEU A 40 -4.73 -8.18 11.64
N TYR A 41 -5.46 -7.65 10.64
CA TYR A 41 -6.50 -6.65 10.85
C TYR A 41 -7.78 -7.21 11.48
N TYR A 42 -8.22 -8.41 11.08
CA TYR A 42 -9.52 -8.95 11.49
C TYR A 42 -9.46 -9.99 12.62
N CYS A 43 -8.26 -10.48 12.98
CA CYS A 43 -8.11 -11.46 14.06
C CYS A 43 -7.13 -10.99 15.14
N ILE A 44 -5.87 -10.69 14.77
CA ILE A 44 -4.81 -10.37 15.75
C ILE A 44 -5.11 -9.06 16.49
N ILE A 45 -5.43 -7.99 15.76
CA ILE A 45 -5.76 -6.69 16.38
C ILE A 45 -6.93 -6.82 17.37
N PRO A 46 -8.08 -7.46 17.02
CA PRO A 46 -9.15 -7.74 17.98
C PRO A 46 -8.72 -8.53 19.22
N ILE A 47 -7.85 -9.54 19.09
CA ILE A 47 -7.37 -10.35 20.22
C ILE A 47 -6.60 -9.52 21.24
N VAL A 48 -5.69 -8.66 20.76
CA VAL A 48 -4.82 -7.82 21.61
C VAL A 48 -5.53 -6.55 22.11
N SER A 49 -6.72 -6.26 21.60
CA SER A 49 -7.50 -5.09 22.00
C SER A 49 -8.22 -5.28 23.34
N ASP A 50 -8.59 -4.16 23.95
CA ASP A 50 -9.41 -4.09 25.16
C ASP A 50 -10.78 -4.75 24.92
N GLY A 51 -11.17 -5.65 25.82
CA GLY A 51 -12.41 -6.41 25.71
C GLY A 51 -13.68 -5.55 25.85
N LEU A 52 -13.62 -4.42 26.55
CA LEU A 52 -14.76 -3.50 26.66
C LEU A 52 -15.02 -2.77 25.36
N ILE A 53 -13.97 -2.23 24.74
CA ILE A 53 -14.02 -1.55 23.42
C ILE A 53 -14.48 -2.51 22.33
N LEU A 54 -14.06 -3.77 22.42
CA LEU A 54 -14.42 -4.80 21.45
C LEU A 54 -15.88 -5.25 21.60
N LYS A 55 -16.38 -5.40 22.84
CA LYS A 55 -17.77 -5.75 23.09
C LYS A 55 -18.74 -4.67 22.60
N SER A 56 -18.36 -3.39 22.71
CA SER A 56 -19.21 -2.28 22.24
C SER A 56 -19.36 -2.22 20.72
N GLN A 57 -18.61 -3.01 19.95
CA GLN A 57 -18.74 -3.06 18.48
C GLN A 57 -19.90 -3.93 17.99
N PHE A 58 -20.51 -4.76 18.86
CA PHE A 58 -21.56 -5.71 18.46
C PHE A 58 -22.85 -5.47 19.24
N ARG A 59 -24.01 -5.64 18.57
CA ARG A 59 -25.33 -5.58 19.22
C ARG A 59 -25.73 -6.94 19.79
N SER A 60 -25.38 -8.02 19.10
CA SER A 60 -25.70 -9.38 19.50
C SER A 60 -24.51 -10.36 19.37
N GLU A 61 -24.61 -11.52 20.02
CA GLU A 61 -23.67 -12.62 19.80
C GLU A 61 -23.80 -13.23 18.40
N TYR A 62 -25.00 -13.16 17.81
CA TYR A 62 -25.25 -13.61 16.45
C TYR A 62 -24.43 -12.80 15.44
N ASP A 63 -24.40 -11.47 15.56
CA ASP A 63 -23.61 -10.57 14.70
C ASP A 63 -22.11 -10.93 14.76
N THR A 64 -21.65 -11.32 15.96
CA THR A 64 -20.27 -11.74 16.18
C THR A 64 -19.96 -13.02 15.42
N ILE A 65 -20.82 -14.05 15.57
CA ILE A 65 -20.64 -15.34 14.91
C ILE A 65 -20.69 -15.17 13.39
N GLU A 66 -21.64 -14.38 12.89
CA GLU A 66 -21.82 -14.13 11.46
C GLU A 66 -20.59 -13.44 10.86
N LEU A 67 -20.02 -12.44 11.53
CA LEU A 67 -18.80 -11.75 11.06
C LEU A 67 -17.62 -12.70 10.92
N PHE A 68 -17.37 -13.55 11.93
CA PHE A 68 -16.23 -14.49 11.85
C PHE A 68 -16.48 -15.61 10.84
N LEU A 69 -17.72 -16.07 10.68
CA LEU A 69 -18.07 -17.00 9.62
C LEU A 69 -17.81 -16.38 8.23
N TYR A 70 -18.27 -15.15 8.03
CA TYR A 70 -18.05 -14.36 6.82
C TYR A 70 -16.56 -14.20 6.50
N TYR A 71 -15.76 -13.78 7.48
CA TYR A 71 -14.30 -13.66 7.35
C TYR A 71 -13.65 -15.01 7.04
N ASN A 72 -14.04 -16.09 7.72
CA ASN A 72 -13.49 -17.42 7.48
C ASN A 72 -13.78 -17.90 6.06
N ILE A 73 -15.01 -17.72 5.55
CA ILE A 73 -15.35 -18.07 4.16
C ILE A 73 -14.39 -17.36 3.20
N PHE A 74 -14.21 -16.05 3.35
CA PHE A 74 -13.27 -15.28 2.53
C PHE A 74 -11.83 -15.82 2.66
N ALA A 75 -11.32 -16.00 3.87
CA ALA A 75 -9.94 -16.41 4.12
C ALA A 75 -9.65 -17.83 3.59
N TYR A 76 -10.61 -18.76 3.75
CA TYR A 76 -10.50 -20.11 3.21
C TYR A 76 -10.59 -20.13 1.68
N LEU A 77 -11.46 -19.33 1.04
CA LEU A 77 -11.49 -19.19 -0.42
C LEU A 77 -10.13 -18.73 -0.98
N ILE A 78 -9.52 -17.72 -0.37
CA ILE A 78 -8.17 -17.27 -0.74
C ILE A 78 -7.14 -18.37 -0.49
N LEU A 79 -7.23 -19.11 0.62
CA LEU A 79 -6.31 -20.22 0.92
C LEU A 79 -6.42 -21.37 -0.10
N PHE A 80 -7.64 -21.80 -0.44
CA PHE A 80 -7.87 -22.84 -1.44
C PHE A 80 -7.33 -22.41 -2.80
N TYR A 81 -7.60 -21.15 -3.20
CA TYR A 81 -7.08 -20.61 -4.45
C TYR A 81 -5.56 -20.52 -4.46
N ASN A 82 -4.96 -20.07 -3.35
CA ASN A 82 -3.51 -20.01 -3.18
C ASN A 82 -2.85 -21.40 -3.29
N TYR A 83 -3.48 -22.42 -2.69
CA TYR A 83 -3.02 -23.80 -2.81
C TYR A 83 -3.07 -24.26 -4.27
N TYR A 84 -4.21 -24.06 -4.96
CA TYR A 84 -4.38 -24.38 -6.38
C TYR A 84 -3.30 -23.70 -7.25
N VAL A 85 -3.13 -22.39 -7.13
CA VAL A 85 -2.14 -21.64 -7.91
C VAL A 85 -0.71 -22.08 -7.61
N THR A 86 -0.38 -22.37 -6.35
CA THR A 86 0.95 -22.86 -5.97
C THR A 86 1.26 -24.21 -6.63
N THR A 87 0.26 -25.08 -6.78
CA THR A 87 0.44 -26.39 -7.43
C THR A 87 0.55 -26.31 -8.95
N GLN A 88 -0.20 -25.41 -9.59
CA GLN A 88 -0.28 -25.32 -11.06
C GLN A 88 0.77 -24.38 -11.67
N HIS A 89 1.16 -23.33 -10.95
CA HIS A 89 2.05 -22.28 -11.45
C HIS A 89 3.33 -22.19 -10.62
N SER A 90 4.21 -23.18 -10.80
CA SER A 90 5.55 -23.19 -10.17
C SER A 90 6.52 -22.17 -10.78
N SER A 91 6.15 -21.53 -11.90
CA SER A 91 7.00 -20.59 -12.62
C SER A 91 7.11 -19.23 -11.89
N SER A 92 8.24 -18.54 -12.09
CA SER A 92 8.45 -17.18 -11.59
C SER A 92 7.48 -16.22 -12.30
N ASN A 93 6.38 -15.86 -11.64
CA ASN A 93 5.35 -14.95 -12.14
C ASN A 93 4.91 -13.98 -11.04
N LEU A 94 4.17 -12.93 -11.38
CA LEU A 94 3.75 -11.89 -10.45
C LEU A 94 3.02 -12.42 -9.20
N ILE A 95 2.27 -13.52 -9.35
CA ILE A 95 1.55 -14.18 -8.25
C ILE A 95 2.54 -14.84 -7.29
N ASN A 96 3.57 -15.52 -7.80
CA ASN A 96 4.70 -16.00 -7.01
C ASN A 96 5.74 -14.88 -6.80
N THR A 97 5.34 -13.90 -5.98
CA THR A 97 6.02 -12.61 -5.80
C THR A 97 7.49 -12.74 -5.45
N THR A 98 7.84 -13.61 -4.50
CA THR A 98 9.24 -13.78 -4.09
C THR A 98 10.10 -14.52 -5.11
N ALA A 99 9.56 -15.50 -5.84
CA ALA A 99 10.32 -16.11 -6.94
C ALA A 99 10.53 -15.11 -8.08
N PHE A 100 9.51 -14.30 -8.38
CA PHE A 100 9.57 -13.23 -9.37
C PHE A 100 10.64 -12.22 -8.98
N ILE A 101 10.51 -11.55 -7.83
CA ILE A 101 11.47 -10.53 -7.37
C ILE A 101 12.90 -11.06 -7.40
N ARG A 102 13.16 -12.29 -6.91
CA ARG A 102 14.50 -12.89 -6.91
C ARG A 102 15.07 -12.95 -8.32
N ARG A 103 14.32 -13.50 -9.27
CA ARG A 103 14.75 -13.61 -10.68
C ARG A 103 15.14 -12.24 -11.25
N TYR A 104 14.40 -11.19 -10.93
CA TYR A 104 14.61 -9.86 -11.51
C TYR A 104 15.71 -9.07 -10.79
N VAL A 105 15.71 -9.05 -9.45
CA VAL A 105 16.70 -8.28 -8.68
C VAL A 105 18.10 -8.86 -8.83
N THR A 106 18.28 -10.16 -9.09
CA THR A 106 19.61 -10.75 -9.26
C THR A 106 20.15 -10.69 -10.68
N LYS A 107 19.29 -10.61 -11.71
CA LYS A 107 19.71 -10.70 -13.12
C LYS A 107 19.84 -9.34 -13.81
N THR A 108 19.16 -8.32 -13.32
CA THR A 108 19.09 -7.04 -14.04
C THR A 108 20.09 -6.04 -13.46
N GLU A 109 20.95 -5.47 -14.30
CA GLU A 109 21.81 -4.38 -13.89
C GLU A 109 21.05 -3.05 -13.87
N ILE A 110 21.03 -2.39 -12.71
CA ILE A 110 20.41 -1.07 -12.57
C ILE A 110 21.45 0.02 -12.80
N HIS A 111 21.19 0.88 -13.78
CA HIS A 111 22.07 2.01 -14.09
C HIS A 111 22.04 3.10 -13.01
N LYS A 112 23.18 3.75 -12.77
CA LYS A 112 23.36 4.78 -11.71
C LYS A 112 22.49 6.02 -11.92
N SER A 113 22.13 6.35 -13.17
CA SER A 113 21.27 7.50 -13.52
C SER A 113 19.87 7.41 -12.89
N LEU A 114 19.37 6.19 -12.67
CA LEU A 114 18.08 5.98 -12.02
C LEU A 114 18.06 6.49 -10.57
N SER A 115 19.21 6.52 -9.89
CA SER A 115 19.34 7.10 -8.55
C SER A 115 19.10 8.62 -8.55
N TRP A 116 19.51 9.32 -9.61
CA TRP A 116 19.23 10.75 -9.79
C TRP A 116 17.75 11.02 -10.04
N VAL A 117 17.11 10.17 -10.84
CA VAL A 117 15.65 10.24 -11.04
C VAL A 117 14.91 10.05 -9.72
N CYS A 118 15.32 9.07 -8.90
CA CYS A 118 14.76 8.88 -7.56
C CYS A 118 14.95 10.13 -6.67
N LEU A 119 16.12 10.78 -6.74
CA LEU A 119 16.39 12.01 -5.99
C LEU A 119 15.51 13.19 -6.45
N LEU A 120 15.30 13.34 -7.76
CA LEU A 120 14.41 14.35 -8.32
C LEU A 120 12.97 14.14 -7.83
N PHE A 121 12.47 12.91 -7.87
CA PHE A 121 11.13 12.60 -7.36
C PHE A 121 11.03 12.75 -5.84
N PHE A 122 12.12 12.60 -5.10
CA PHE A 122 12.15 12.91 -3.68
C PHE A 122 11.88 14.41 -3.41
N PHE A 123 12.48 15.32 -4.19
CA PHE A 123 12.22 16.75 -4.05
C PHE A 123 10.77 17.12 -4.43
N ILE A 124 10.22 16.47 -5.46
CA ILE A 124 8.79 16.61 -5.82
C ILE A 124 7.89 16.16 -4.67
N ASP A 125 8.24 15.06 -3.99
CA ASP A 125 7.48 14.55 -2.85
C ASP A 125 7.56 15.49 -1.64
N CYS A 126 8.74 16.09 -1.38
CA CYS A 126 8.90 17.10 -0.34
C CYS A 126 7.99 18.33 -0.57
N TYR A 127 7.96 18.82 -1.81
CA TYR A 127 7.08 19.93 -2.18
C TYR A 127 5.60 19.55 -2.01
N SER A 128 5.21 18.36 -2.48
CA SER A 128 3.84 17.84 -2.37
C SER A 128 3.41 17.65 -0.91
N PHE A 129 4.31 17.14 -0.06
CA PHE A 129 4.10 16.96 1.37
C PHE A 129 3.89 18.31 2.08
N SER A 130 4.72 19.31 1.78
CA SER A 130 4.60 20.67 2.32
C SER A 130 3.24 21.28 1.99
N LYS A 131 2.82 21.25 0.71
CA LYS A 131 1.51 21.77 0.27
C LYS A 131 0.36 21.07 0.99
N ASN A 132 0.41 19.73 1.12
CA ASN A 132 -0.61 18.95 1.82
C ASN A 132 -0.70 19.27 3.31
N LEU A 133 0.43 19.49 3.96
CA LEU A 133 0.50 19.81 5.37
C LEU A 133 -0.09 21.19 5.66
N GLN A 134 0.19 22.17 4.80
CA GLN A 134 -0.44 23.50 4.86
C GLN A 134 -1.95 23.42 4.65
N LEU A 135 -2.41 22.69 3.64
CA LEU A 135 -3.85 22.50 3.39
C LEU A 135 -4.56 21.91 4.61
N LYS A 136 -3.98 20.85 5.21
CA LYS A 136 -4.55 20.21 6.41
C LYS A 136 -4.57 21.13 7.63
N ALA A 137 -3.60 22.03 7.76
CA ALA A 137 -3.59 23.03 8.82
C ALA A 137 -4.73 24.05 8.65
N GLU A 138 -5.00 24.47 7.41
CA GLU A 138 -6.05 25.46 7.09
C GLU A 138 -7.48 24.94 7.30
N VAL A 139 -7.73 23.65 7.04
CA VAL A 139 -9.08 23.04 7.23
C VAL A 139 -9.28 22.36 8.59
N SER A 140 -8.28 22.44 9.48
CA SER A 140 -8.21 21.62 10.68
C SER A 140 -9.29 21.89 11.74
N PHE A 141 -9.91 23.07 11.69
CA PHE A 141 -10.95 23.56 12.60
C PHE A 141 -12.37 23.39 12.06
N LEU A 142 -12.52 22.94 10.81
CA LEU A 142 -13.83 22.74 10.19
C LEU A 142 -14.50 21.47 10.71
N SER A 143 -15.84 21.46 10.72
CA SER A 143 -16.60 20.22 10.95
C SER A 143 -16.27 19.19 9.85
N TYR A 144 -16.60 17.91 10.05
CA TYR A 144 -16.30 16.88 9.04
C TYR A 144 -16.93 17.19 7.69
N ASN A 145 -18.19 17.63 7.68
CA ASN A 145 -18.93 17.99 6.47
C ASN A 145 -18.33 19.24 5.81
N ASP A 146 -18.02 20.27 6.59
CA ASP A 146 -17.41 21.50 6.08
C ASP A 146 -15.99 21.26 5.57
N MET A 147 -15.22 20.38 6.22
CA MET A 147 -13.90 19.95 5.78
C MET A 147 -14.00 19.19 4.46
N ARG A 148 -14.95 18.26 4.34
CA ARG A 148 -15.19 17.50 3.09
C ARG A 148 -15.59 18.44 1.96
N GLU A 149 -16.51 19.37 2.22
CA GLU A 149 -16.94 20.37 1.26
C GLU A 149 -15.78 21.29 0.83
N ALA A 150 -15.05 21.85 1.79
CA ALA A 150 -13.89 22.70 1.53
C ALA A 150 -12.80 21.98 0.72
N ILE A 151 -12.52 20.70 1.01
CA ILE A 151 -11.58 19.88 0.24
C ILE A 151 -12.10 19.64 -1.18
N SER A 152 -13.40 19.35 -1.34
CA SER A 152 -14.02 19.10 -2.65
C SER A 152 -14.09 20.34 -3.55
N GLN A 153 -14.33 21.52 -2.98
CA GLN A 153 -14.42 22.79 -3.70
C GLN A 153 -13.03 23.32 -4.09
N ARG A 154 -12.04 23.16 -3.21
CA ARG A 154 -10.70 23.75 -3.39
C ARG A 154 -9.76 22.86 -4.22
N ASN A 155 -10.00 21.55 -4.23
CA ASN A 155 -9.41 20.66 -5.22
C ASN A 155 -10.14 20.84 -6.55
N GLY A 156 -9.88 21.96 -7.24
CA GLY A 156 -10.15 22.05 -8.68
C GLY A 156 -9.62 20.79 -9.36
N TYR A 157 -10.42 20.18 -10.23
CA TYR A 157 -10.23 18.80 -10.71
C TYR A 157 -8.83 18.51 -11.30
N GLY A 158 -8.18 19.51 -11.90
CA GLY A 158 -6.81 19.41 -12.41
C GLY A 158 -5.77 19.19 -11.31
N ASP A 159 -5.90 19.90 -10.19
CA ASP A 159 -4.98 19.80 -9.05
C ASP A 159 -5.11 18.44 -8.35
N GLY A 160 -6.34 17.92 -8.18
CA GLY A 160 -6.57 16.64 -7.51
C GLY A 160 -6.07 15.43 -8.30
N VAL A 161 -6.28 15.40 -9.62
CA VAL A 161 -5.80 14.31 -10.49
C VAL A 161 -4.28 14.34 -10.60
N LEU A 162 -3.69 15.51 -10.85
CA LEU A 162 -2.23 15.67 -10.93
C LEU A 162 -1.57 15.35 -9.60
N HIS A 163 -2.12 15.80 -8.47
CA HIS A 163 -1.59 15.52 -7.16
C HIS A 163 -1.59 14.01 -6.84
N TYR A 164 -2.69 13.31 -7.12
CA TYR A 164 -2.78 11.87 -6.92
C TYR A 164 -1.81 11.11 -7.83
N PHE A 165 -1.74 11.52 -9.10
CA PHE A 165 -0.82 10.98 -10.09
C PHE A 165 0.64 11.13 -9.65
N LEU A 166 1.05 12.33 -9.23
CA LEU A 166 2.38 12.60 -8.69
C LEU A 166 2.65 11.78 -7.43
N SER A 167 1.67 11.65 -6.53
CA SER A 167 1.80 10.82 -5.32
C SER A 167 2.05 9.35 -5.63
N GLN A 168 1.47 8.81 -6.71
CA GLN A 168 1.74 7.42 -7.14
C GLN A 168 3.15 7.29 -7.73
N LEU A 169 3.59 8.26 -8.53
CA LEU A 169 4.97 8.30 -9.04
C LEU A 169 6.00 8.42 -7.91
N THR A 170 5.81 9.33 -6.96
CA THR A 170 6.75 9.49 -5.83
C THR A 170 6.80 8.25 -4.96
N SER A 171 5.65 7.58 -4.74
CA SER A 171 5.58 6.29 -4.04
C SER A 171 6.37 5.20 -4.77
N PHE A 172 6.25 5.13 -6.10
CA PHE A 172 6.99 4.17 -6.92
C PHE A 172 8.50 4.41 -6.83
N PHE A 173 8.96 5.66 -7.01
CA PHE A 173 10.38 6.00 -6.96
C PHE A 173 10.99 5.85 -5.55
N SER A 174 10.19 6.05 -4.50
CA SER A 174 10.57 5.75 -3.12
C SER A 174 10.95 4.28 -2.95
N ILE A 175 10.06 3.36 -3.35
CA ILE A 175 10.33 1.93 -3.27
C ILE A 175 11.49 1.53 -4.18
N LEU A 176 11.52 2.08 -5.41
CA LEU A 176 12.57 1.82 -6.37
C LEU A 176 13.95 2.16 -5.79
N SER A 177 14.10 3.27 -5.05
CA SER A 177 15.36 3.63 -4.41
C SER A 177 15.93 2.53 -3.50
N GLY A 178 15.06 1.84 -2.74
CA GLY A 178 15.46 0.70 -1.93
C GLY A 178 15.78 -0.55 -2.76
N VAL A 179 15.04 -0.80 -3.85
CA VAL A 179 15.33 -1.89 -4.78
C VAL A 179 16.70 -1.70 -5.45
N ILE A 180 17.07 -0.47 -5.81
CA ILE A 180 18.40 -0.13 -6.37
C ILE A 180 19.50 -0.53 -5.39
N ILE A 181 19.36 -0.17 -4.11
CA ILE A 181 20.33 -0.51 -3.07
C ILE A 181 20.43 -2.03 -2.92
N LEU A 182 19.30 -2.74 -2.84
CA LEU A 182 19.27 -4.19 -2.72
C LEU A 182 19.94 -4.91 -3.90
N ASN A 183 19.70 -4.44 -5.13
CA ASN A 183 20.35 -4.95 -6.33
C ASN A 183 21.87 -4.76 -6.27
N GLN A 184 22.34 -3.57 -5.87
CA GLN A 184 23.77 -3.29 -5.75
C GLN A 184 24.45 -4.16 -4.68
N VAL A 185 23.83 -4.31 -3.50
CA VAL A 185 24.34 -5.18 -2.44
C VAL A 185 24.34 -6.64 -2.88
N SER A 186 23.28 -7.10 -3.55
CA SER A 186 23.16 -8.50 -3.99
C SER A 186 24.16 -8.85 -5.09
N GLY A 187 24.48 -7.90 -5.95
CA GLY A 187 25.51 -8.04 -6.99
C GLY A 187 26.94 -7.79 -6.49
N GLY A 188 27.15 -7.56 -5.19
CA GLY A 188 28.47 -7.25 -4.63
C GLY A 188 29.05 -5.91 -5.08
N LYS A 189 28.23 -5.01 -5.63
CA LYS A 189 28.63 -3.69 -6.13
C LYS A 189 28.64 -2.67 -4.99
N LYS A 190 29.51 -1.66 -5.09
CA LYS A 190 29.53 -0.53 -4.15
C LYS A 190 28.21 0.24 -4.23
N VAL A 191 27.56 0.44 -3.08
CA VAL A 191 26.27 1.13 -3.01
C VAL A 191 26.41 2.59 -3.41
N ASN A 192 25.52 3.07 -4.28
CA ASN A 192 25.48 4.45 -4.73
C ASN A 192 25.03 5.37 -3.58
N LYS A 193 25.88 6.33 -3.20
CA LYS A 193 25.58 7.33 -2.16
C LYS A 193 24.31 8.13 -2.45
N ILE A 194 24.01 8.39 -3.73
CA ILE A 194 22.78 9.10 -4.14
C ILE A 194 21.55 8.25 -3.84
N ALA A 195 21.59 6.94 -4.11
CA ALA A 195 20.47 6.05 -3.79
C ALA A 195 20.23 5.98 -2.28
N ILE A 196 21.30 5.94 -1.48
CA ILE A 196 21.22 6.00 -0.01
C ILE A 196 20.58 7.31 0.43
N LEU A 197 21.04 8.45 -0.10
CA LEU A 197 20.50 9.76 0.22
C LEU A 197 19.00 9.84 -0.10
N SER A 198 18.58 9.36 -1.28
CA SER A 198 17.17 9.30 -1.66
C SER A 198 16.36 8.42 -0.72
N LEU A 199 16.84 7.22 -0.38
CA LEU A 199 16.13 6.32 0.53
C LEU A 199 16.00 6.91 1.94
N VAL A 200 17.07 7.52 2.47
CA VAL A 200 17.04 8.21 3.77
C VAL A 200 16.06 9.39 3.73
N GLY A 201 16.07 10.17 2.65
CA GLY A 201 15.12 11.25 2.43
C GLY A 201 13.67 10.77 2.44
N TYR A 202 13.35 9.76 1.62
CA TYR A 202 12.01 9.17 1.57
C TYR A 202 11.58 8.55 2.91
N THR A 203 12.49 7.89 3.62
CA THR A 203 12.21 7.32 4.94
C THR A 203 11.89 8.42 5.94
N THR A 204 12.66 9.52 5.94
CA THR A 204 12.42 10.69 6.79
C THR A 204 11.06 11.33 6.48
N LEU A 205 10.74 11.50 5.19
CA LEU A 205 9.46 12.05 4.76
C LEU A 205 8.28 11.15 5.15
N ALA A 206 8.43 9.83 5.02
CA ALA A 206 7.43 8.85 5.41
C ALA A 206 7.24 8.80 6.94
N LEU A 207 8.30 8.99 7.73
CA LEU A 207 8.24 9.13 9.19
C LEU A 207 7.44 10.37 9.62
N LEU A 208 7.59 11.49 8.90
CA LEU A 208 6.78 12.70 9.10
C LEU A 208 5.37 12.57 8.50
N GLY A 209 5.16 11.58 7.63
CA GLY A 209 3.94 11.33 6.87
C GLY A 209 2.97 10.36 7.55
N SER A 210 2.36 9.49 6.75
CA SER A 210 1.40 8.48 7.24
C SER A 210 2.13 7.25 7.78
N ARG A 211 1.76 6.83 9.00
CA ARG A 211 2.28 5.60 9.63
C ARG A 211 2.02 4.38 8.77
N THR A 212 0.81 4.25 8.20
CA THR A 212 0.46 3.13 7.33
C THR A 212 1.39 3.08 6.12
N ARG A 213 1.65 4.24 5.48
CA ARG A 213 2.56 4.30 4.32
C ARG A 213 3.98 3.86 4.66
N LEU A 214 4.54 4.32 5.78
CA LEU A 214 5.88 3.90 6.18
C LEU A 214 5.94 2.40 6.45
N VAL A 215 4.97 1.87 7.22
CA VAL A 215 4.90 0.43 7.51
C VAL A 215 4.78 -0.38 6.22
N GLY A 216 3.98 0.08 5.25
CA GLY A 216 3.86 -0.56 3.95
C GLY A 216 5.15 -0.52 3.12
N TYR A 217 5.89 0.59 3.12
CA TYR A 217 7.19 0.67 2.44
C TYR A 217 8.24 -0.24 3.11
N ILE A 218 8.29 -0.26 4.44
CA ILE A 218 9.15 -1.18 5.20
C ILE A 218 8.79 -2.63 4.86
N PHE A 219 7.50 -2.96 4.83
CA PHE A 219 7.04 -4.31 4.48
C PHE A 219 7.47 -4.71 3.07
N ILE A 220 7.28 -3.84 2.07
CA ILE A 220 7.75 -4.10 0.70
C ILE A 220 9.26 -4.37 0.69
N LEU A 221 10.05 -3.54 1.36
CA LEU A 221 11.51 -3.76 1.44
C LEU A 221 11.87 -5.06 2.16
N ILE A 222 11.11 -5.47 3.18
CA ILE A 222 11.25 -6.79 3.83
C ILE A 222 10.95 -7.91 2.83
N VAL A 223 9.88 -7.83 2.05
CA VAL A 223 9.54 -8.83 1.03
C VAL A 223 10.66 -8.94 -0.02
N PHE A 224 11.18 -7.81 -0.50
CA PHE A 224 12.30 -7.78 -1.45
C PHE A 224 13.58 -8.36 -0.85
N THR A 225 13.89 -8.03 0.40
CA THR A 225 15.06 -8.54 1.12
C THR A 225 14.94 -10.04 1.36
N TYR A 226 13.79 -10.51 1.86
CA TYR A 226 13.49 -11.93 2.04
C TYR A 226 13.63 -12.67 0.71
N SER A 227 13.06 -12.13 -0.37
CA SER A 227 13.15 -12.70 -1.71
C SER A 227 14.59 -12.95 -2.16
N CYS A 228 15.52 -12.03 -1.90
CA CYS A 228 16.92 -12.12 -2.34
C CYS A 228 17.82 -12.91 -1.37
N TYR A 229 17.50 -12.87 -0.07
CA TYR A 229 18.40 -13.34 0.98
C TYR A 229 17.82 -14.42 1.90
N LYS A 230 16.64 -15.00 1.62
CA LYS A 230 15.97 -15.99 2.50
C LYS A 230 16.89 -17.10 3.03
N ASP A 231 17.83 -17.58 2.23
CA ASP A 231 18.73 -18.68 2.62
C ASP A 231 19.87 -18.21 3.55
N LYS A 232 20.23 -16.92 3.44
CA LYS A 232 21.30 -16.27 4.23
C LYS A 232 20.78 -15.65 5.53
N ILE A 233 19.48 -15.37 5.63
CA ILE A 233 18.86 -14.78 6.83
C ILE A 233 18.93 -15.80 7.99
N ARG A 234 19.69 -15.45 9.04
CA ARG A 234 19.68 -16.15 10.33
C ARG A 234 18.83 -15.37 11.34
N TRP A 235 18.25 -16.06 12.33
CA TRP A 235 17.47 -15.43 13.40
C TRP A 235 18.20 -14.28 14.11
N GLN A 236 19.51 -14.38 14.29
CA GLN A 236 20.34 -13.32 14.85
C GLN A 236 20.33 -12.02 14.02
N HIS A 237 20.19 -12.10 12.70
CA HIS A 237 20.09 -10.92 11.84
C HIS A 237 18.72 -10.25 12.02
N ILE A 238 17.66 -11.05 12.16
CA ILE A 238 16.30 -10.57 12.41
C ILE A 238 16.26 -9.78 13.71
N THR A 239 16.87 -10.29 14.79
CA THR A 239 16.89 -9.57 16.08
C THR A 239 17.77 -8.32 16.03
N LYS A 240 18.97 -8.39 15.42
CA LYS A 240 19.91 -7.25 15.28
C LYS A 240 19.35 -6.09 14.46
N VAL A 241 18.57 -6.37 13.42
CA VAL A 241 17.97 -5.32 12.57
C VAL A 241 16.58 -4.94 13.06
N GLY A 242 15.79 -5.90 13.52
CA GLY A 242 14.41 -5.71 13.95
C GLY A 242 14.29 -4.91 15.23
N LEU A 243 15.14 -5.15 16.24
CA LEU A 243 15.05 -4.44 17.52
C LEU A 243 15.34 -2.93 17.38
N PRO A 244 16.43 -2.49 16.71
CA PRO A 244 16.63 -1.07 16.42
C PRO A 244 15.50 -0.48 15.58
N LEU A 245 14.97 -1.21 14.60
CA LEU A 245 13.85 -0.73 13.78
C LEU A 245 12.61 -0.48 14.64
N VAL A 246 12.25 -1.41 15.53
CA VAL A 246 11.11 -1.27 16.44
C VAL A 246 11.31 -0.08 17.38
N LEU A 247 12.51 0.09 17.93
CA LEU A 247 12.84 1.24 18.80
C LEU A 247 12.73 2.57 18.03
N ILE A 248 13.30 2.65 16.83
CA ILE A 248 13.20 3.82 15.95
C ILE A 248 11.73 4.13 15.65
N LEU A 249 10.94 3.12 15.27
CA LEU A 249 9.53 3.31 14.99
C LEU A 249 8.77 3.79 16.23
N TYR A 250 9.04 3.23 17.40
CA TYR A 250 8.39 3.66 18.64
C TYR A 250 8.70 5.13 18.99
N PHE A 251 9.97 5.52 19.03
CA PHE A 251 10.34 6.89 19.40
C PHE A 251 9.98 7.91 18.32
N VAL A 252 10.33 7.64 17.05
CA VAL A 252 10.14 8.59 15.97
C VAL A 252 8.66 8.75 15.62
N PHE A 253 7.84 7.70 15.68
CA PHE A 253 6.40 7.85 15.44
C PHE A 253 5.71 8.69 16.49
N ASN A 254 6.04 8.50 17.77
CA ASN A 254 5.46 9.33 18.82
C ASN A 254 5.86 10.80 18.64
N PHE A 255 7.12 11.08 18.29
CA PHE A 255 7.54 12.45 18.00
C PHE A 255 6.83 13.03 16.78
N ALA A 256 6.75 12.29 15.68
CA ALA A 256 6.07 12.72 14.46
C ALA A 256 4.57 13.02 14.70
N LEU A 257 3.90 12.26 15.58
CA LEU A 257 2.51 12.54 15.98
C LEU A 257 2.38 13.90 16.66
N VAL A 258 3.29 14.21 17.58
CA VAL A 258 3.28 15.50 18.30
C VAL A 258 3.63 16.63 17.36
N PHE A 259 4.61 16.45 16.47
CA PHE A 259 4.97 17.42 15.45
C PHE A 259 3.77 17.78 14.55
N ARG A 260 3.09 16.76 14.00
CA ARG A 260 1.90 16.97 13.16
C ARG A 260 0.74 17.61 13.92
N SER A 261 0.55 17.23 15.19
CA SER A 261 -0.47 17.83 16.05
C SER A 261 -0.17 19.30 16.33
N THR A 262 1.10 19.63 16.59
CA THR A 262 1.55 21.01 16.86
C THR A 262 1.31 21.86 15.63
N ILE A 263 1.70 21.38 14.44
CA ILE A 263 1.39 22.05 13.16
C ILE A 263 -0.11 22.26 12.97
N ARG A 264 -0.93 21.24 13.28
CA ARG A 264 -2.39 21.35 13.17
C ARG A 264 -2.96 22.43 14.11
N ILE A 265 -2.48 22.47 15.35
CA ILE A 265 -2.90 23.45 16.36
C ILE A 265 -2.48 24.87 15.97
N LEU A 266 -1.25 25.02 15.47
CA LEU A 266 -0.73 26.30 15.01
C LEU A 266 -1.50 26.84 13.81
N GLY A 267 -2.09 25.98 12.98
CA GLY A 267 -2.94 26.39 11.86
C GLY A 267 -2.22 27.41 10.95
N ALA A 268 -2.91 28.51 10.64
CA ALA A 268 -2.34 29.59 9.84
C ALA A 268 -1.16 30.33 10.53
N GLN A 269 -1.04 30.27 11.86
CA GLN A 269 0.06 30.89 12.60
C GLN A 269 1.42 30.22 12.34
N GLN A 270 1.41 28.97 11.84
CA GLN A 270 2.63 28.27 11.43
C GLN A 270 3.44 29.08 10.42
N LYS A 271 2.79 29.84 9.52
CA LYS A 271 3.47 30.64 8.48
C LYS A 271 4.36 31.75 9.05
N LYS A 272 4.19 32.09 10.33
CA LYS A 272 4.95 33.13 11.04
C LYS A 272 6.10 32.57 11.90
N LEU A 273 6.20 31.26 12.05
CA LEU A 273 7.20 30.60 12.90
C LEU A 273 8.33 30.02 12.07
N THR A 274 9.55 30.06 12.62
CA THR A 274 10.68 29.37 12.00
C THR A 274 10.56 27.84 12.19
N PRO A 275 11.16 27.01 11.31
CA PRO A 275 11.13 25.55 11.47
C PRO A 275 11.65 25.08 12.83
N ILE A 276 12.65 25.79 13.38
CA ILE A 276 13.24 25.50 14.70
C ILE A 276 12.24 25.77 15.82
N GLU A 277 11.47 26.86 15.75
CA GLU A 277 10.42 27.17 16.72
C GLU A 277 9.31 26.12 16.72
N VAL A 278 8.90 25.64 15.55
CA VAL A 278 7.90 24.57 15.43
C VAL A 278 8.41 23.28 16.07
N VAL A 279 9.68 22.93 15.87
CA VAL A 279 10.30 21.75 16.51
C VAL A 279 10.40 21.93 18.02
N LYS A 280 10.84 23.11 18.51
CA LYS A 280 10.91 23.41 19.95
C LYS A 280 9.55 23.28 20.62
N GLN A 281 8.51 23.87 20.04
CA GLN A 281 7.13 23.74 20.55
C GLN A 281 6.64 22.29 20.53
N SER A 282 7.01 21.53 19.49
CA SER A 282 6.68 20.10 19.41
C SER A 282 7.35 19.29 20.51
N LEU A 283 8.61 19.58 20.84
CA LEU A 283 9.32 18.94 21.96
C LEU A 283 8.65 19.28 23.31
N THR A 284 8.31 20.55 23.54
CA THR A 284 7.62 20.96 24.78
C THR A 284 6.23 20.30 24.93
N ASN A 285 5.54 20.07 23.82
CA ASN A 285 4.25 19.37 23.82
C ASN A 285 4.40 17.84 23.92
N PHE A 286 5.56 17.29 23.55
CA PHE A 286 5.85 15.86 23.61
C PHE A 286 5.92 15.39 25.06
N ASP A 287 6.60 16.15 25.92
CA ASP A 287 6.72 15.87 27.34
C ASP A 287 5.37 15.92 28.09
N LYS A 288 4.39 16.67 27.58
CA LYS A 288 3.06 16.83 28.19
C LYS A 288 2.03 15.75 27.77
N ARG A 289 2.34 14.91 26.77
CA ARG A 289 1.34 14.04 26.10
C ARG A 289 1.46 12.55 26.43
N GLN A 290 2.40 12.15 27.28
CA GLN A 290 2.60 10.74 27.64
C GLN A 290 1.39 10.09 28.38
N ASP A 291 0.40 10.88 28.82
CA ASP A 291 -0.75 10.37 29.61
C ASP A 291 -1.98 9.92 28.81
N THR A 292 -1.97 9.89 27.46
CA THR A 292 -3.17 9.55 26.66
C THR A 292 -3.07 8.23 25.89
N ASN A 293 -2.91 7.11 26.61
CA ASN A 293 -2.92 5.76 26.03
C ASN A 293 -4.29 5.31 25.45
N HIS A 294 -5.41 5.94 25.84
CA HIS A 294 -6.75 5.53 25.41
C HIS A 294 -7.11 5.90 23.95
N GLN A 295 -6.44 6.87 23.31
CA GLN A 295 -6.72 7.23 21.91
C GLN A 295 -6.07 6.28 20.89
N ILE A 296 -5.09 5.48 21.31
CA ILE A 296 -4.29 4.64 20.41
C ILE A 296 -5.08 3.38 19.98
N THR A 297 -5.86 2.80 20.89
CA THR A 297 -6.63 1.57 20.66
C THR A 297 -7.82 1.74 19.72
N SER A 298 -8.45 2.93 19.65
CA SER A 298 -9.63 3.12 18.79
C SER A 298 -9.29 3.19 17.29
N ARG A 299 -8.13 3.76 16.92
CA ARG A 299 -7.71 3.86 15.51
C ARG A 299 -7.19 2.56 14.93
N SER A 300 -6.50 1.73 15.72
CA SER A 300 -6.05 0.41 15.25
C SER A 300 -7.22 -0.52 14.95
N LEU A 301 -8.35 -0.36 15.65
CA LEU A 301 -9.57 -1.13 15.44
C LEU A 301 -10.45 -0.60 14.30
N ALA A 302 -10.12 0.52 13.65
CA ALA A 302 -11.03 1.19 12.72
C ALA A 302 -11.53 0.29 11.57
N VAL A 303 -10.64 -0.50 10.96
CA VAL A 303 -10.99 -1.43 9.88
C VAL A 303 -11.91 -2.56 10.37
N PHE A 304 -11.62 -3.11 11.56
CA PHE A 304 -12.46 -4.14 12.18
C PHE A 304 -13.82 -3.57 12.61
N ALA A 305 -13.83 -2.38 13.21
CA ALA A 305 -15.04 -1.68 13.64
C ALA A 305 -15.94 -1.36 12.45
N ALA A 306 -15.37 -0.88 11.33
CA ALA A 306 -16.11 -0.64 10.10
C ALA A 306 -16.77 -1.91 9.56
N LEU A 307 -16.05 -3.05 9.58
CA LEU A 307 -16.64 -4.34 9.22
C LEU A 307 -17.74 -4.75 10.21
N SER A 308 -17.50 -4.67 11.52
CA SER A 308 -18.53 -5.03 12.52
C SER A 308 -19.81 -4.21 12.35
N LYS A 309 -19.66 -2.94 11.97
CA LYS A 309 -20.79 -2.04 11.77
C LYS A 309 -21.70 -2.52 10.64
N SER A 310 -21.16 -3.11 9.57
CA SER A 310 -21.96 -3.68 8.48
C SER A 310 -22.71 -4.97 8.85
N PHE A 311 -22.47 -5.54 10.03
CA PHE A 311 -23.30 -6.61 10.60
C PHE A 311 -24.34 -6.08 11.58
N THR A 312 -24.06 -4.96 12.26
CA THR A 312 -24.96 -4.38 13.26
C THR A 312 -25.98 -3.41 12.69
N SER A 313 -25.69 -2.76 11.56
CA SER A 313 -26.58 -1.77 10.94
C SER A 313 -27.66 -2.47 10.12
N GLU A 314 -28.88 -1.98 10.24
CA GLU A 314 -30.01 -2.42 9.42
C GLU A 314 -29.98 -1.67 8.08
N TYR A 315 -29.69 -2.39 7.00
CA TYR A 315 -29.69 -1.84 5.65
C TYR A 315 -30.00 -2.92 4.61
N GLU A 316 -30.50 -2.49 3.46
CA GLU A 316 -30.63 -3.35 2.29
C GLU A 316 -29.33 -3.38 1.47
N PRO A 317 -28.85 -4.57 1.04
CA PRO A 317 -27.68 -4.69 0.18
C PRO A 317 -27.77 -3.82 -1.07
N GLY A 318 -26.65 -3.20 -1.46
CA GLY A 318 -26.58 -2.29 -2.62
C GLY A 318 -26.79 -2.96 -3.99
N LYS A 319 -26.60 -4.29 -4.10
CA LYS A 319 -26.85 -5.09 -5.32
C LYS A 319 -26.21 -4.53 -6.60
N GLY A 320 -25.00 -3.95 -6.49
CA GLY A 320 -24.25 -3.40 -7.62
C GLY A 320 -24.13 -1.88 -7.62
N GLU A 321 -24.91 -1.17 -6.78
CA GLU A 321 -24.90 0.28 -6.70
C GLU A 321 -23.54 0.84 -6.21
N LEU A 322 -22.97 0.24 -5.17
CA LEU A 322 -21.69 0.69 -4.63
C LEU A 322 -20.55 0.43 -5.63
N THR A 323 -20.57 -0.73 -6.28
CA THR A 323 -19.59 -1.12 -7.29
C THR A 323 -19.62 -0.17 -8.47
N LYS A 324 -20.83 0.17 -8.96
CA LYS A 324 -21.02 1.16 -10.01
C LYS A 324 -20.49 2.53 -9.61
N SER A 325 -20.79 2.98 -8.39
CA SER A 325 -20.29 4.26 -7.88
C SER A 325 -18.76 4.28 -7.81
N SER A 326 -18.15 3.23 -7.26
CA SER A 326 -16.69 3.07 -7.15
C SER A 326 -15.99 3.12 -8.50
N ILE A 327 -16.51 2.41 -9.51
CA ILE A 327 -15.95 2.44 -10.87
C ILE A 327 -16.07 3.85 -11.46
N SER A 328 -17.21 4.51 -11.25
CA SER A 328 -17.46 5.86 -11.79
C SER A 328 -16.46 6.90 -11.29
N VAL A 329 -15.98 6.78 -10.03
CA VAL A 329 -14.95 7.66 -9.47
C VAL A 329 -13.66 7.62 -10.28
N GLY A 330 -13.28 6.43 -10.74
CA GLY A 330 -12.06 6.25 -11.51
C GLY A 330 -12.11 6.83 -12.92
N ILE A 331 -13.30 6.97 -13.51
CA ILE A 331 -13.49 7.51 -14.85
C ILE A 331 -13.19 9.03 -14.86
N PRO A 332 -12.34 9.53 -15.76
CA PRO A 332 -12.12 10.98 -15.91
C PRO A 332 -13.43 11.76 -16.12
N LYS A 333 -13.57 12.95 -15.50
CA LYS A 333 -14.78 13.78 -15.67
C LYS A 333 -15.06 14.19 -17.11
N VAL A 334 -14.02 14.28 -17.93
CA VAL A 334 -14.15 14.52 -19.38
C VAL A 334 -14.98 13.42 -20.06
N ILE A 335 -14.86 12.18 -19.58
CA ILE A 335 -15.58 11.01 -20.08
C ILE A 335 -16.91 10.83 -19.33
N TYR A 336 -16.96 11.12 -18.02
CA TYR A 336 -18.18 11.01 -17.21
C TYR A 336 -18.42 12.29 -16.38
N PRO A 337 -19.05 13.33 -16.96
CA PRO A 337 -19.17 14.65 -16.34
C PRO A 337 -20.01 14.67 -15.07
N ASN A 338 -21.09 13.88 -15.06
CA ASN A 338 -22.07 13.82 -13.98
C ASN A 338 -21.67 12.84 -12.85
N LYS A 339 -20.39 12.48 -12.77
CA LYS A 339 -19.92 11.52 -11.75
C LYS A 339 -20.01 12.11 -10.34
N ASN A 340 -20.41 11.29 -9.38
CA ASN A 340 -20.44 11.68 -7.97
C ASN A 340 -19.00 11.94 -7.47
N PRO A 341 -18.67 13.14 -6.97
CA PRO A 341 -17.32 13.46 -6.51
C PRO A 341 -16.89 12.68 -5.26
N ASN A 342 -17.85 12.19 -4.47
CA ASN A 342 -17.61 11.50 -3.21
C ASN A 342 -17.70 9.97 -3.32
N GLY A 343 -17.95 9.44 -4.53
CA GLY A 343 -17.86 8.01 -4.81
C GLY A 343 -18.82 7.12 -4.05
N SER A 344 -18.36 5.94 -3.66
CA SER A 344 -19.16 4.96 -2.91
C SER A 344 -19.27 5.30 -1.43
N GLN A 345 -18.37 6.13 -0.90
CA GLN A 345 -18.30 6.54 0.51
C GLN A 345 -19.64 7.07 1.05
N LEU A 346 -20.30 7.99 0.34
CA LEU A 346 -21.59 8.55 0.78
C LEU A 346 -22.70 7.50 0.85
N LEU A 347 -22.69 6.56 -0.08
CA LEU A 347 -23.68 5.49 -0.13
C LEU A 347 -23.46 4.49 1.02
N ILE A 348 -22.21 4.20 1.33
CA ILE A 348 -21.83 3.37 2.50
C ILE A 348 -22.23 4.08 3.80
N GLU A 349 -21.92 5.36 3.93
CA GLU A 349 -22.26 6.17 5.10
C GLU A 349 -23.77 6.24 5.34
N SER A 350 -24.54 6.49 4.28
CA SER A 350 -26.00 6.47 4.31
C SER A 350 -26.54 5.10 4.74
N LYS A 351 -26.05 4.00 4.12
CA LYS A 351 -26.49 2.64 4.46
C LYS A 351 -26.09 2.24 5.88
N LEU A 352 -24.93 2.64 6.37
CA LEU A 352 -24.45 2.27 7.71
C LEU A 352 -24.92 3.22 8.82
N GLY A 353 -25.61 4.32 8.47
CA GLY A 353 -26.05 5.35 9.41
C GLY A 353 -24.87 6.07 10.08
N THR A 354 -23.86 6.47 9.30
CA THR A 354 -22.65 7.12 9.81
C THR A 354 -22.37 8.45 9.15
N GLU A 355 -22.12 9.48 9.95
CA GLU A 355 -21.70 10.81 9.49
C GLU A 355 -20.17 11.03 9.63
N SER A 356 -19.41 9.93 9.63
CA SER A 356 -17.97 9.94 9.86
C SER A 356 -17.25 9.02 8.88
N ASP A 357 -16.04 9.38 8.50
CA ASP A 357 -15.15 8.60 7.63
C ASP A 357 -15.05 7.14 8.09
N THR A 358 -15.68 6.23 7.34
CA THR A 358 -15.56 4.78 7.56
C THR A 358 -14.29 4.28 6.90
N ALA A 359 -13.53 3.45 7.63
CA ALA A 359 -12.37 2.80 7.05
C ALA A 359 -12.83 1.74 6.03
N ASP A 360 -12.80 2.12 4.76
CA ASP A 360 -13.30 1.31 3.66
C ASP A 360 -12.33 0.18 3.31
N SER A 361 -12.80 -1.06 3.47
CA SER A 361 -12.07 -2.27 3.05
C SER A 361 -12.90 -3.06 2.07
N PHE A 362 -12.27 -3.85 1.20
CA PHE A 362 -12.98 -4.73 0.25
C PHE A 362 -13.96 -5.67 0.95
N LEU A 363 -13.58 -6.13 2.14
CA LEU A 363 -14.36 -7.04 2.96
C LEU A 363 -15.62 -6.34 3.50
N MET A 364 -15.51 -5.13 4.04
CA MET A 364 -16.67 -4.34 4.47
C MET A 364 -17.55 -3.95 3.28
N PHE A 365 -16.94 -3.43 2.20
CA PHE A 365 -17.65 -3.01 0.99
C PHE A 365 -18.49 -4.14 0.39
N SER A 366 -17.92 -5.33 0.27
CA SER A 366 -18.61 -6.47 -0.33
C SER A 366 -19.78 -6.95 0.55
N ARG A 367 -19.68 -6.81 1.88
CA ARG A 367 -20.78 -7.07 2.81
C ARG A 367 -21.92 -6.05 2.66
N VAL A 368 -21.61 -4.77 2.47
CA VAL A 368 -22.63 -3.73 2.23
C VAL A 368 -23.30 -3.90 0.86
N GLU A 369 -22.54 -4.33 -0.14
CA GLU A 369 -23.05 -4.51 -1.49
C GLU A 369 -23.91 -5.78 -1.66
N TRP A 370 -23.44 -6.93 -1.15
CA TRP A 370 -24.00 -8.24 -1.48
C TRP A 370 -24.48 -9.06 -0.28
N GLY A 371 -24.44 -8.49 0.93
CA GLY A 371 -24.80 -9.20 2.16
C GLY A 371 -23.75 -10.21 2.61
N SER A 372 -24.14 -11.16 3.45
CA SER A 372 -23.21 -12.03 4.19
C SER A 372 -22.46 -13.03 3.31
N VAL A 373 -22.94 -14.27 3.14
CA VAL A 373 -22.20 -15.31 2.40
C VAL A 373 -21.79 -14.87 0.99
N PHE A 374 -22.70 -14.22 0.26
CA PHE A 374 -22.43 -13.75 -1.10
C PHE A 374 -21.38 -12.63 -1.14
N GLY A 375 -21.35 -11.76 -0.14
CA GLY A 375 -20.33 -10.71 -0.03
C GLY A 375 -18.93 -11.26 0.20
N ALA A 376 -18.76 -12.39 0.91
CA ALA A 376 -17.44 -12.98 1.14
C ALA A 376 -16.87 -13.52 -0.18
N PHE A 377 -17.73 -14.18 -0.96
CA PHE A 377 -17.39 -14.64 -2.30
C PHE A 377 -17.09 -13.47 -3.26
N TRP A 378 -17.88 -12.40 -3.21
CA TRP A 378 -17.62 -11.21 -4.02
C TRP A 378 -16.30 -10.52 -3.66
N CYS A 379 -15.98 -10.41 -2.37
CA CYS A 379 -14.70 -9.88 -1.90
C CYS A 379 -13.53 -10.69 -2.47
N PHE A 380 -13.63 -12.03 -2.43
CA PHE A 380 -12.68 -12.93 -3.06
C PHE A 380 -12.51 -12.59 -4.56
N LEU A 381 -13.61 -12.50 -5.32
CA LEU A 381 -13.56 -12.17 -6.74
C LEU A 381 -12.94 -10.79 -7.01
N MET A 382 -13.20 -9.78 -6.19
CA MET A 382 -12.60 -8.45 -6.34
C MET A 382 -11.08 -8.49 -6.22
N TYR A 383 -10.54 -9.21 -5.22
CA TYR A 383 -9.09 -9.38 -5.08
C TYR A 383 -8.49 -10.16 -6.25
N ILE A 384 -9.09 -11.30 -6.63
CA ILE A 384 -8.61 -12.10 -7.76
C ILE A 384 -8.59 -11.27 -9.05
N SER A 385 -9.71 -10.62 -9.37
CA SER A 385 -9.84 -9.82 -10.60
C SER A 385 -8.82 -8.69 -10.66
N THR A 386 -8.58 -8.00 -9.54
CA THR A 386 -7.58 -6.93 -9.47
C THR A 386 -6.16 -7.45 -9.64
N ILE A 387 -5.81 -8.58 -9.00
CA ILE A 387 -4.48 -9.20 -9.13
C ILE A 387 -4.25 -9.66 -10.57
N TYR A 388 -5.23 -10.31 -11.19
CA TYR A 388 -5.13 -10.77 -12.57
C TYR A 388 -5.09 -9.63 -13.57
N PHE A 389 -5.81 -8.53 -13.33
CA PHE A 389 -5.68 -7.31 -14.13
C PHE A 389 -4.22 -6.84 -14.16
N TRP A 390 -3.56 -6.75 -13.00
CA TRP A 390 -2.16 -6.33 -12.93
C TRP A 390 -1.22 -7.36 -13.57
N TYR A 391 -1.50 -8.65 -13.39
CA TYR A 391 -0.74 -9.72 -14.04
C TYR A 391 -0.81 -9.61 -15.56
N TYR A 392 -1.99 -9.56 -16.16
CA TYR A 392 -2.15 -9.44 -17.61
C TYR A 392 -1.66 -8.10 -18.15
N SER A 393 -1.85 -7.01 -17.40
CA SER A 393 -1.27 -5.71 -17.76
C SER A 393 0.26 -5.80 -17.83
N SER A 394 0.90 -6.47 -16.88
CA SER A 394 2.36 -6.67 -16.90
C SER A 394 2.82 -7.50 -18.09
N LEU A 395 2.07 -8.54 -18.47
CA LEU A 395 2.36 -9.37 -19.64
C LEU A 395 2.20 -8.58 -20.95
N LEU A 396 1.11 -7.82 -21.09
CA LEU A 396 0.86 -6.98 -22.25
C LEU A 396 1.95 -5.93 -22.42
N LEU A 397 2.32 -5.25 -21.33
CA LEU A 397 3.38 -4.25 -21.37
C LEU A 397 4.72 -4.89 -21.70
N ARG A 398 5.03 -6.07 -21.13
CA ARG A 398 6.24 -6.81 -21.49
C ARG A 398 6.25 -7.14 -22.98
N TYR A 399 5.14 -7.58 -23.54
CA TYR A 399 5.03 -7.86 -24.98
C TYR A 399 5.27 -6.60 -25.83
N ILE A 400 4.69 -5.46 -25.46
CA ILE A 400 4.85 -4.18 -26.18
C ILE A 400 6.29 -3.66 -26.08
N PHE A 401 6.94 -3.83 -24.93
CA PHE A 401 8.26 -3.27 -24.64
C PHE A 401 9.40 -4.30 -24.69
N ASP A 402 9.17 -5.50 -25.20
CA ASP A 402 10.15 -6.61 -25.20
C ASP A 402 11.43 -6.22 -25.94
N THR A 403 11.32 -5.36 -26.95
CA THR A 403 12.43 -4.77 -27.72
C THR A 403 13.38 -3.93 -26.86
N PHE A 404 12.97 -3.54 -25.66
CA PHE A 404 13.74 -2.67 -24.79
C PHE A 404 13.95 -3.30 -23.40
N SER A 405 15.00 -4.12 -23.28
CA SER A 405 15.42 -4.81 -22.04
C SER A 405 15.42 -3.94 -20.76
N TYR A 406 15.68 -2.63 -20.89
CA TYR A 406 15.66 -1.69 -19.77
C TYR A 406 14.25 -1.34 -19.23
N PHE A 407 13.24 -1.26 -20.10
CA PHE A 407 11.87 -0.96 -19.67
C PHE A 407 11.24 -2.15 -18.95
N ASN A 408 11.67 -3.37 -19.27
CA ASN A 408 11.17 -4.58 -18.63
C ASN A 408 11.26 -4.51 -17.10
N LEU A 409 12.36 -3.98 -16.54
CA LEU A 409 12.52 -3.85 -15.09
C LEU A 409 11.42 -2.99 -14.43
N LEU A 410 11.13 -1.83 -15.00
CA LEU A 410 10.19 -0.87 -14.41
C LEU A 410 8.73 -1.26 -14.72
N VAL A 411 8.51 -1.81 -15.91
CA VAL A 411 7.25 -2.43 -16.35
C VAL A 411 6.86 -3.61 -15.45
N GLU A 412 7.82 -4.33 -14.89
CA GLU A 412 7.56 -5.50 -14.03
C GLU A 412 7.55 -5.14 -12.54
N ILE A 413 8.40 -4.23 -12.06
CA ILE A 413 8.41 -3.79 -10.65
C ILE A 413 7.14 -3.01 -10.30
N PHE A 414 6.64 -2.15 -11.19
CA PHE A 414 5.45 -1.34 -10.90
C PHE A 414 4.21 -2.19 -10.58
N PRO A 415 3.80 -3.18 -11.40
CA PRO A 415 2.66 -4.03 -11.06
C PRO A 415 2.90 -4.91 -9.83
N ILE A 416 4.15 -5.31 -9.51
CA ILE A 416 4.44 -5.93 -8.19
C ILE A 416 4.11 -4.96 -7.06
N ILE A 417 4.60 -3.71 -7.13
CA ILE A 417 4.36 -2.71 -6.10
C ILE A 417 2.87 -2.45 -5.94
N CYS A 418 2.13 -2.31 -7.05
CA CYS A 418 0.68 -2.13 -7.04
C CYS A 418 -0.04 -3.30 -6.37
N THR A 419 0.35 -4.53 -6.69
CA THR A 419 -0.28 -5.73 -6.11
C THR A 419 0.11 -5.97 -4.66
N ILE A 420 1.37 -5.72 -4.24
CA ILE A 420 1.74 -5.77 -2.82
C ILE A 420 1.00 -4.68 -2.03
N ASN A 421 0.90 -3.46 -2.57
CA ASN A 421 0.13 -2.38 -1.96
C ASN A 421 -1.35 -2.76 -1.77
N LEU A 422 -1.96 -3.38 -2.78
CA LEU A 422 -3.34 -3.87 -2.71
C LEU A 422 -3.55 -4.88 -1.58
N VAL A 423 -2.64 -5.84 -1.41
CA VAL A 423 -2.81 -6.91 -0.42
C VAL A 423 -2.37 -6.53 1.00
N GLN A 424 -1.50 -5.53 1.16
CA GLN A 424 -1.07 -5.04 2.47
C GLN A 424 -2.00 -3.95 3.04
N PHE A 425 -2.52 -3.06 2.18
CA PHE A 425 -3.41 -1.98 2.59
C PHE A 425 -4.86 -2.44 2.49
N ILE A 426 -5.27 -3.25 3.45
CA ILE A 426 -6.66 -3.73 3.54
C ILE A 426 -7.66 -2.58 3.74
N GLU A 427 -7.19 -1.46 4.31
CA GLU A 427 -7.92 -0.19 4.42
C GLU A 427 -8.03 0.59 3.10
N ALA A 428 -7.56 0.04 1.97
CA ALA A 428 -7.70 0.69 0.68
C ALA A 428 -9.16 0.61 0.19
N SER A 429 -9.76 1.78 -0.01
CA SER A 429 -11.13 1.84 -0.53
C SER A 429 -11.22 1.29 -1.97
N PRO A 430 -12.31 0.60 -2.31
CA PRO A 430 -12.64 0.23 -3.70
C PRO A 430 -12.57 1.38 -4.68
N ASP A 431 -12.97 2.59 -4.26
CA ASP A 431 -12.86 3.82 -5.05
C ASP A 431 -11.40 4.12 -5.44
N SER A 432 -10.49 4.03 -4.47
CA SER A 432 -9.06 4.27 -4.68
C SER A 432 -8.46 3.23 -5.64
N ILE A 433 -8.85 1.96 -5.49
CA ILE A 433 -8.34 0.86 -6.32
C ILE A 433 -8.88 0.95 -7.74
N SER A 434 -10.19 1.15 -7.90
CA SER A 434 -10.84 1.36 -9.20
C SER A 434 -10.24 2.57 -9.93
N SER A 435 -10.03 3.67 -9.21
CA SER A 435 -9.33 4.83 -9.75
C SER A 435 -7.87 4.54 -10.11
N SER A 436 -7.17 3.71 -9.35
CA SER A 436 -5.79 3.34 -9.66
C SER A 436 -5.72 2.45 -10.90
N LEU A 437 -6.65 1.52 -11.09
CA LEU A 437 -6.72 0.64 -12.26
C LEU A 437 -6.93 1.44 -13.54
N ILE A 438 -7.92 2.33 -13.55
CA ILE A 438 -8.25 3.17 -14.72
C ILE A 438 -7.13 4.14 -15.06
N ARG A 439 -6.42 4.68 -14.05
CA ARG A 439 -5.33 5.64 -14.25
C ARG A 439 -3.97 4.99 -14.51
N SER A 440 -3.82 3.70 -14.22
CA SER A 440 -2.56 2.98 -14.39
C SER A 440 -1.94 3.10 -15.78
N PRO A 441 -2.68 3.10 -16.91
CA PRO A 441 -2.08 3.26 -18.24
C PRO A 441 -1.38 4.61 -18.42
N LEU A 442 -1.92 5.69 -17.82
CA LEU A 442 -1.29 7.02 -17.86
C LEU A 442 0.01 7.07 -17.05
N ILE A 443 0.06 6.31 -15.95
CA ILE A 443 1.27 6.21 -15.13
C ILE A 443 2.32 5.42 -15.88
N TYR A 444 1.96 4.30 -16.50
CA TYR A 444 2.86 3.55 -17.36
C TYR A 444 3.40 4.43 -18.49
N SER A 445 2.54 5.12 -19.25
CA SER A 445 2.98 5.99 -20.35
C SER A 445 3.94 7.09 -19.88
N THR A 446 3.72 7.64 -18.69
CA THR A 446 4.59 8.69 -18.14
C THR A 446 5.91 8.15 -17.62
N ILE A 447 5.90 7.00 -16.92
CA ILE A 447 7.14 6.31 -16.54
C ILE A 447 7.97 6.05 -17.80
N LEU A 448 7.34 5.54 -18.86
CA LEU A 448 8.00 5.28 -20.14
C LEU A 448 8.58 6.58 -20.75
N ALA A 449 7.81 7.67 -20.76
CA ALA A 449 8.24 8.96 -21.30
C ALA A 449 9.42 9.57 -20.52
N ILE A 450 9.38 9.54 -19.18
CA ILE A 450 10.48 10.00 -18.32
C ILE A 450 11.76 9.24 -18.64
N LEU A 451 11.65 7.92 -18.86
CA LEU A 451 12.80 7.07 -19.17
C LEU A 451 13.35 7.35 -20.56
N PHE A 452 12.48 7.53 -21.56
CA PHE A 452 12.88 7.93 -22.91
C PHE A 452 13.62 9.28 -22.90
N LEU A 453 13.11 10.26 -22.14
CA LEU A 453 13.75 11.55 -21.96
C LEU A 453 15.08 11.44 -21.22
N SER A 454 15.15 10.62 -20.16
CA SER A 454 16.40 10.36 -19.45
C SER A 454 17.47 9.77 -20.37
N LYS A 455 17.10 8.85 -21.27
CA LYS A 455 18.00 8.29 -22.29
C LYS A 455 18.54 9.37 -23.23
N LYS A 456 17.68 10.31 -23.65
CA LYS A 456 18.05 11.39 -24.57
C LYS A 456 18.91 12.46 -23.90
N LEU A 457 18.62 12.80 -22.65
CA LEU A 457 19.30 13.86 -21.90
C LEU A 457 20.70 13.46 -21.39
N PHE A 458 20.89 12.20 -20.98
CA PHE A 458 22.17 11.72 -20.45
C PHE A 458 23.02 11.02 -21.53
N GLY A 459 22.96 11.50 -22.78
CA GLY A 459 23.45 10.84 -24.00
C GLY A 459 24.77 10.05 -23.90
N ALA A 460 24.82 8.96 -24.70
CA ALA A 460 25.93 8.06 -25.01
C ALA A 460 26.21 6.87 -24.06
N SER A 461 26.27 5.65 -24.64
CA SER A 461 26.88 4.41 -24.10
C SER A 461 26.43 3.87 -22.74
N LEU A 462 25.21 4.17 -22.30
CA LEU A 462 24.68 3.74 -20.99
C LEU A 462 24.45 2.21 -20.85
N PHE A 463 24.64 1.42 -21.91
CA PHE A 463 24.06 0.08 -22.01
C PHE A 463 24.97 -0.86 -22.80
N THR A 464 25.96 -1.44 -22.13
CA THR A 464 26.52 -2.70 -22.61
C THR A 464 25.54 -3.79 -22.19
N LEU A 465 25.06 -4.59 -23.15
CA LEU A 465 24.64 -5.95 -22.86
C LEU A 465 25.75 -6.59 -22.00
N SER A 466 25.41 -7.46 -21.03
CA SER A 466 26.48 -8.32 -20.48
C SER A 466 27.20 -8.95 -21.69
N LYS A 467 28.52 -8.98 -21.70
CA LYS A 467 29.30 -9.51 -22.84
C LYS A 467 28.75 -10.85 -23.37
N GLU A 468 28.19 -11.68 -22.48
CA GLU A 468 27.44 -12.90 -22.82
C GLU A 468 26.28 -12.70 -23.80
N ASN A 469 25.43 -11.68 -23.60
CA ASN A 469 24.31 -11.43 -24.50
C ASN A 469 24.75 -10.75 -25.80
N GLU A 470 25.85 -10.00 -25.78
CA GLU A 470 26.47 -9.45 -26.99
C GLU A 470 27.04 -10.58 -27.86
N GLU A 471 27.74 -11.55 -27.27
CA GLU A 471 28.26 -12.73 -27.98
C GLU A 471 27.12 -13.62 -28.52
N ILE A 472 26.05 -13.86 -27.77
CA ILE A 472 24.90 -14.66 -28.23
C ILE A 472 24.15 -13.97 -29.38
N ILE A 473 24.03 -12.64 -29.34
CA ILE A 473 23.38 -11.87 -30.41
C ILE A 473 24.28 -11.83 -31.65
N LEU A 474 25.59 -11.64 -31.48
CA LEU A 474 26.56 -11.67 -32.57
C LEU A 474 26.66 -13.07 -33.21
N GLU A 475 26.59 -14.15 -32.42
CA GLU A 475 26.60 -15.53 -32.92
C GLU A 475 25.30 -15.89 -33.66
N LYS A 476 24.16 -15.32 -33.25
CA LYS A 476 22.88 -15.46 -33.97
C LYS A 476 22.86 -14.66 -35.26
N LEU A 477 23.47 -13.47 -35.27
CA LEU A 477 23.56 -12.63 -36.46
C LEU A 477 24.63 -13.13 -37.45
N SER A 478 25.66 -13.85 -37.01
CA SER A 478 26.64 -14.48 -37.90
C SER A 478 26.17 -15.79 -38.54
N LYS A 479 25.03 -16.32 -38.11
CA LYS A 479 24.40 -17.55 -38.65
C LYS A 479 23.19 -17.25 -39.55
N GLN A 480 22.87 -15.97 -39.78
CA GLN A 480 21.97 -15.49 -40.84
C GLN A 480 22.81 -14.89 -41.96
#